data_AF-A0A497RQR5-F1
#
_entry.id   AF-A0A497RQR5-F1
#
_cell.length_a   1.000
_cell.length_b   1.000
_cell.length_c   1.000
_cell.angle_alpha   90.00
_cell.angle_beta   90.00
_cell.angle_gamma   90.00
#
_symmetry.space_group_name_H-M   'P 1'
#
loop_
_entity.id
_entity.type
_entity.pdbx_description
1 polymer ?
#
loop_
_entity_poly.entity_id
_entity_poly.type
_entity_poly.pdbx_seq_one_letter_code
_entity_poly.pdbx_strand_id
1 'polypeptide(L)'
;MIRMKKELLVVIIAILILTEPGFGLVDPSAVYCEKLGYEWMIEETPDGEFGICKLPDGSTCDSWDFLEGKCGKEYSYCKKKGYELKTISDPEKCSSIFSEECAVCVLENGEEIEVTKLMELEFRAGRCGDGVCAALEENYENCPKDCPSGSFDMYCDKVKDGICDPDCVEQEMPEEDPDCVVVTTTITEITTTIKITTTTETPIKRCGDHICEPKRGENYFTCPEDCPSGGEDNYCDALEDGKCDPDCKSGEDPDCGFGYLPGYWPYIIVLFVIIIVIIIYKKMREE
;
A
#
# COMPACT_ATOMS: atom_id res chain seq x y z
N MET A 1 -30.28 25.27 -16.75
CA MET A 1 -30.60 24.13 -15.86
C MET A 1 -30.57 22.85 -16.67
N ILE A 2 -29.42 22.17 -16.63
CA ILE A 2 -29.21 20.90 -17.35
C ILE A 2 -30.03 19.83 -16.59
N ARG A 3 -31.08 19.32 -17.22
CA ARG A 3 -31.96 18.29 -16.66
C ARG A 3 -31.23 16.94 -16.79
N MET A 4 -30.33 16.66 -15.85
CA MET A 4 -29.67 15.36 -15.71
C MET A 4 -30.75 14.27 -15.67
N LYS A 5 -30.77 13.38 -16.66
CA LYS A 5 -31.71 12.25 -16.71
C LYS A 5 -31.41 11.35 -15.50
N LYS A 6 -32.44 10.94 -14.75
CA LYS A 6 -32.29 10.07 -13.56
C LYS A 6 -31.43 8.83 -13.84
N GLU A 7 -31.48 8.32 -15.07
CA GLU A 7 -30.63 7.22 -15.55
C GLU A 7 -29.12 7.53 -15.48
N LEU A 8 -28.69 8.77 -15.76
CA LEU A 8 -27.29 9.18 -15.70
C LEU A 8 -26.79 9.28 -14.25
N LEU A 9 -27.67 9.68 -13.33
CA LEU A 9 -27.36 9.73 -11.89
C LEU A 9 -27.19 8.33 -11.32
N VAL A 10 -28.02 7.36 -11.75
CA VAL A 10 -27.91 5.95 -11.33
C VAL A 10 -26.59 5.33 -11.81
N VAL A 11 -26.16 5.66 -13.04
CA VAL A 11 -24.87 5.18 -13.57
C VAL A 11 -23.69 5.79 -12.81
N ILE A 12 -23.72 7.09 -12.49
CA ILE A 12 -22.66 7.73 -11.70
C ILE A 12 -22.60 7.15 -10.28
N ILE A 13 -23.74 6.92 -9.64
CA ILE A 13 -23.80 6.28 -8.31
C ILE A 13 -23.28 4.83 -8.39
N ALA A 14 -23.63 4.08 -9.43
CA ALA A 14 -23.10 2.72 -9.63
C ALA A 14 -21.57 2.73 -9.86
N ILE A 15 -21.03 3.71 -10.58
CA ILE A 15 -19.58 3.86 -10.78
C ILE A 15 -18.86 4.22 -9.47
N LEU A 16 -19.45 5.09 -8.64
CA LEU A 16 -18.92 5.44 -7.32
C LEU A 16 -19.01 4.28 -6.30
N ILE A 17 -19.90 3.30 -6.51
CA ILE A 17 -20.00 2.09 -5.70
C ILE A 17 -18.97 1.02 -6.14
N LEU A 18 -18.48 1.10 -7.38
CA LEU A 18 -17.49 0.16 -7.93
C LEU A 18 -16.03 0.55 -7.64
N THR A 19 -15.80 1.72 -7.08
CA THR A 19 -14.48 2.12 -6.56
C THR A 19 -14.38 1.66 -5.12
N GLU A 20 -14.11 0.37 -4.91
CA GLU A 20 -13.67 -0.11 -3.61
C GLU A 20 -12.27 0.46 -3.32
N PRO A 21 -11.98 0.92 -2.09
CA PRO A 21 -10.61 1.25 -1.70
C PRO A 21 -9.74 0.02 -1.92
N GLY A 22 -8.61 0.19 -2.61
CA GLY A 22 -7.65 -0.88 -2.81
C GLY A 22 -7.11 -1.33 -1.46
N PHE A 23 -7.48 -2.53 -1.02
CA PHE A 23 -6.91 -3.14 0.16
C PHE A 23 -5.47 -3.54 -0.15
N GLY A 24 -4.50 -3.06 0.64
CA GLY A 24 -3.15 -3.59 0.62
C GLY A 24 -3.17 -5.06 1.05
N LEU A 25 -2.79 -5.96 0.15
CA LEU A 25 -2.68 -7.38 0.44
C LEU A 25 -1.22 -7.69 0.78
N VAL A 26 -0.98 -8.32 1.93
CA VAL A 26 0.37 -8.81 2.25
C VAL A 26 0.68 -10.07 1.44
N ASP A 27 1.95 -10.27 1.08
CA ASP A 27 2.38 -11.44 0.29
C ASP A 27 2.09 -12.75 1.05
N PRO A 28 1.21 -13.63 0.54
CA PRO A 28 0.87 -14.88 1.19
C PRO A 28 2.07 -15.78 1.49
N SER A 29 3.08 -15.75 0.63
CA SER A 29 4.29 -16.56 0.73
C SER A 29 5.20 -16.09 1.86
N ALA A 30 5.31 -14.77 2.04
CA ALA A 30 6.02 -14.16 3.16
C ALA A 30 5.34 -14.50 4.49
N VAL A 31 4.02 -14.27 4.58
CA VAL A 31 3.23 -14.57 5.78
C VAL A 31 3.35 -16.03 6.17
N TYR A 32 3.28 -16.95 5.21
CA TYR A 32 3.43 -18.39 5.48
C TYR A 32 4.82 -18.74 6.01
N CYS A 33 5.89 -18.19 5.41
CA CYS A 33 7.27 -18.38 5.86
C CYS A 33 7.45 -17.91 7.31
N GLU A 34 7.08 -16.66 7.59
CA GLU A 34 7.25 -16.04 8.90
C GLU A 34 6.38 -16.71 9.97
N LYS A 35 5.15 -17.12 9.63
CA LYS A 35 4.26 -17.80 10.58
C LYS A 35 4.79 -19.17 11.01
N LEU A 36 5.61 -19.81 10.18
CA LEU A 36 6.32 -21.03 10.55
C LEU A 36 7.56 -20.78 11.43
N GLY A 37 7.89 -19.52 11.67
CA GLY A 37 9.03 -19.04 12.45
C GLY A 37 10.32 -19.00 11.64
N TYR A 38 10.23 -18.89 10.31
CA TYR A 38 11.37 -18.85 9.41
C TYR A 38 11.68 -17.41 9.01
N GLU A 39 12.91 -17.19 8.54
CA GLU A 39 13.37 -15.87 8.12
C GLU A 39 12.98 -15.67 6.65
N TRP A 40 12.16 -14.64 6.38
CA TRP A 40 11.84 -14.20 5.03
C TRP A 40 12.74 -13.02 4.64
N MET A 41 13.19 -13.01 3.40
CA MET A 41 14.10 -11.99 2.87
C MET A 41 13.84 -11.78 1.38
N ILE A 42 14.11 -10.58 0.90
CA ILE A 42 14.03 -10.26 -0.53
C ILE A 42 15.41 -10.44 -1.14
N GLU A 43 15.47 -11.09 -2.30
CA GLU A 43 16.69 -11.20 -3.11
C GLU A 43 16.50 -10.43 -4.43
N GLU A 44 17.39 -9.48 -4.68
CA GLU A 44 17.45 -8.72 -5.92
C GLU A 44 18.19 -9.50 -7.01
N THR A 45 17.57 -9.62 -8.19
CA THR A 45 18.20 -10.18 -9.38
C THR A 45 18.11 -9.21 -10.55
N PRO A 46 18.92 -9.39 -11.60
CA PRO A 46 18.77 -8.61 -12.83
C PRO A 46 17.38 -8.71 -13.48
N ASP A 47 16.61 -9.76 -13.16
CA ASP A 47 15.27 -10.01 -13.68
C ASP A 47 14.15 -9.52 -12.73
N GLY A 48 14.50 -8.98 -11.56
CA GLY A 48 13.58 -8.46 -10.54
C GLY A 48 13.89 -8.95 -9.13
N GLU A 49 13.09 -8.49 -8.17
CA GLU A 49 13.11 -8.96 -6.78
C GLU A 49 12.20 -10.17 -6.59
N PHE A 50 12.61 -11.10 -5.75
CA PHE A 50 11.78 -12.23 -5.35
C PHE A 50 11.98 -12.59 -3.88
N GLY A 51 10.94 -13.14 -3.27
CA GLY A 51 10.95 -13.54 -1.87
C GLY A 51 11.67 -14.88 -1.68
N ILE A 52 12.51 -14.95 -0.64
CA ILE A 52 13.20 -16.15 -0.20
C ILE A 52 12.76 -16.48 1.23
N CYS A 53 12.43 -17.75 1.46
CA CYS A 53 12.24 -18.31 2.79
C CYS A 53 13.46 -19.14 3.21
N LYS A 54 14.11 -18.73 4.30
CA LYS A 54 15.28 -19.42 4.85
C LYS A 54 14.87 -20.42 5.93
N LEU A 55 15.11 -21.68 5.65
CA LEU A 55 14.66 -22.82 6.42
C LEU A 55 15.59 -23.11 7.62
N PRO A 56 15.12 -23.85 8.65
CA PRO A 56 15.88 -24.12 9.87
C PRO A 56 17.22 -24.86 9.69
N ASP A 57 17.42 -25.59 8.60
CA ASP A 57 18.70 -26.22 8.27
C ASP A 57 19.69 -25.29 7.56
N GLY A 58 19.30 -24.03 7.34
CA GLY A 58 20.08 -23.03 6.63
C GLY A 58 19.93 -23.09 5.10
N SER A 59 19.13 -24.02 4.57
CA SER A 59 18.76 -23.99 3.14
C SER A 59 17.77 -22.85 2.86
N THR A 60 17.73 -22.39 1.62
CA THR A 60 16.83 -21.34 1.14
C THR A 60 15.92 -21.89 0.05
N CYS A 61 14.70 -21.39 0.00
CA CYS A 61 13.72 -21.65 -1.04
C CYS A 61 13.13 -20.34 -1.52
N ASP A 62 12.76 -20.26 -2.79
CA ASP A 62 11.77 -19.27 -3.24
C ASP A 62 10.52 -19.39 -2.36
N SER A 63 10.01 -18.26 -1.88
CA SER A 63 8.94 -18.25 -0.88
C SER A 63 7.63 -18.80 -1.43
N TRP A 64 7.32 -18.53 -2.71
CA TRP A 64 6.13 -19.06 -3.38
C TRP A 64 6.26 -20.56 -3.63
N ASP A 65 7.40 -21.03 -4.12
CA ASP A 65 7.68 -22.47 -4.25
C ASP A 65 7.58 -23.19 -2.90
N PHE A 66 8.00 -22.55 -1.81
CA PHE A 66 7.85 -23.11 -0.46
C PHE A 66 6.37 -23.16 -0.02
N LEU A 67 5.62 -22.08 -0.22
CA LEU A 67 4.17 -22.02 0.06
C LEU A 67 3.40 -23.09 -0.74
N GLU A 68 3.70 -23.26 -2.02
CA GLU A 68 3.05 -24.23 -2.91
C GLU A 68 3.51 -25.68 -2.66
N GLY A 69 4.48 -25.88 -1.76
CA GLY A 69 5.00 -27.20 -1.41
C GLY A 69 5.88 -27.82 -2.49
N LYS A 70 6.46 -27.00 -3.38
CA LYS A 70 7.43 -27.38 -4.41
C LYS A 70 8.85 -27.45 -3.83
N CYS A 71 9.20 -26.52 -2.95
CA CYS A 71 10.47 -26.46 -2.23
C CYS A 71 10.31 -26.74 -0.72
N GLY A 72 11.39 -27.07 -0.02
CA GLY A 72 11.42 -27.12 1.45
C GLY A 72 10.40 -28.05 2.12
N LYS A 73 9.91 -29.09 1.44
CA LYS A 73 8.71 -29.84 1.81
C LYS A 73 8.68 -30.34 3.26
N GLU A 74 9.80 -30.84 3.78
CA GLU A 74 9.92 -31.33 5.16
C GLU A 74 9.72 -30.25 6.23
N TYR A 75 9.92 -28.98 5.85
CA TYR A 75 9.73 -27.81 6.70
C TYR A 75 8.34 -27.16 6.56
N SER A 76 7.50 -27.66 5.63
CA SER A 76 6.13 -27.19 5.45
C SER A 76 5.27 -27.43 6.71
N TYR A 77 4.19 -26.66 6.85
CA TYR A 77 3.24 -26.83 7.95
C TYR A 77 2.66 -28.26 8.00
N CYS A 78 2.26 -28.81 6.84
CA CYS A 78 1.71 -30.16 6.75
C CYS A 78 2.67 -31.19 7.35
N LYS A 79 3.96 -31.15 6.97
CA LYS A 79 4.97 -32.08 7.48
C LYS A 79 5.26 -31.87 8.97
N LYS A 80 5.34 -30.63 9.44
CA LYS A 80 5.48 -30.33 10.89
C LYS A 80 4.33 -30.86 11.74
N LYS A 81 3.12 -30.94 11.17
CA LYS A 81 1.93 -31.49 11.82
C LYS A 81 1.74 -33.00 11.60
N GLY A 82 2.60 -33.64 10.80
CA GLY A 82 2.51 -35.06 10.49
C GLY A 82 1.50 -35.42 9.39
N TYR A 83 0.98 -34.43 8.66
CA TYR A 83 0.09 -34.64 7.52
C TYR A 83 0.87 -34.95 6.25
N GLU A 84 0.21 -35.61 5.30
CA GLU A 84 0.73 -35.73 3.94
C GLU A 84 0.61 -34.36 3.24
N LEU A 85 1.68 -33.97 2.54
CA LEU A 85 1.73 -32.75 1.74
C LEU A 85 1.50 -33.13 0.27
N LYS A 86 0.59 -32.43 -0.40
CA LYS A 86 0.34 -32.60 -1.83
C LYS A 86 0.25 -31.22 -2.50
N THR A 87 0.98 -31.02 -3.57
CA THR A 87 0.81 -29.86 -4.46
C THR A 87 -0.27 -30.21 -5.48
N ILE A 88 -1.28 -29.35 -5.62
CA ILE A 88 -2.39 -29.52 -6.56
C ILE A 88 -2.58 -28.29 -7.42
N SER A 89 -3.24 -28.46 -8.55
CA SER A 89 -3.77 -27.36 -9.36
C SER A 89 -5.29 -27.46 -9.39
N ASP A 90 -5.96 -26.60 -8.62
CA ASP A 90 -7.41 -26.54 -8.49
C ASP A 90 -7.81 -25.09 -8.15
N PRO A 91 -8.41 -24.34 -9.11
CA PRO A 91 -8.74 -22.93 -8.90
C PRO A 91 -9.65 -22.66 -7.71
N GLU A 92 -10.56 -23.58 -7.38
CA GLU A 92 -11.47 -23.38 -6.24
C GLU A 92 -10.72 -23.56 -4.91
N LYS A 93 -9.86 -24.59 -4.82
CA LYS A 93 -9.08 -24.83 -3.60
C LYS A 93 -7.97 -23.80 -3.39
N CYS A 94 -7.27 -23.43 -4.45
CA CYS A 94 -6.11 -22.53 -4.42
C CYS A 94 -6.47 -21.03 -4.43
N SER A 95 -7.77 -20.70 -4.53
CA SER A 95 -8.29 -19.34 -4.50
C SER A 95 -7.87 -18.50 -3.27
N SER A 96 -7.50 -19.12 -2.13
CA SER A 96 -7.08 -18.40 -0.92
C SER A 96 -5.81 -17.58 -1.11
N ILE A 97 -4.91 -18.03 -1.99
CA ILE A 97 -3.59 -17.44 -2.20
C ILE A 97 -3.44 -16.86 -3.61
N PHE A 98 -4.54 -16.82 -4.39
CA PHE A 98 -4.57 -16.32 -5.75
C PHE A 98 -3.56 -16.99 -6.71
N SER A 99 -3.20 -18.26 -6.48
CA SER A 99 -2.30 -19.05 -7.34
C SER A 99 -3.04 -20.18 -8.08
N GLU A 100 -2.50 -20.59 -9.23
CA GLU A 100 -2.97 -21.74 -10.01
C GLU A 100 -2.63 -23.09 -9.35
N GLU A 101 -1.56 -23.11 -8.55
CA GLU A 101 -1.11 -24.27 -7.78
C GLU A 101 -1.03 -23.93 -6.30
N CYS A 102 -1.30 -24.90 -5.43
CA CYS A 102 -1.19 -24.70 -3.99
C CYS A 102 -0.87 -26.00 -3.25
N ALA A 103 -0.34 -25.85 -2.03
CA ALA A 103 -0.16 -26.97 -1.12
C ALA A 103 -1.45 -27.27 -0.36
N VAL A 104 -1.86 -28.54 -0.34
CA VAL A 104 -2.90 -29.06 0.56
C VAL A 104 -2.29 -30.06 1.55
N CYS A 105 -2.76 -30.00 2.79
CA CYS A 105 -2.53 -31.04 3.77
C CYS A 105 -3.64 -32.09 3.66
N VAL A 106 -3.26 -33.36 3.55
CA VAL A 106 -4.20 -34.49 3.65
C VAL A 106 -4.32 -34.88 5.12
N LEU A 107 -5.50 -34.65 5.69
CA LEU A 107 -5.82 -34.98 7.07
C LEU A 107 -6.05 -36.49 7.24
N GLU A 108 -6.10 -36.97 8.50
CA GLU A 108 -6.28 -38.40 8.81
C GLU A 108 -7.61 -38.98 8.28
N ASN A 109 -8.64 -38.13 8.16
CA ASN A 109 -9.95 -38.48 7.58
C ASN A 109 -9.95 -38.51 6.04
N GLY A 110 -8.81 -38.21 5.40
CA GLY A 110 -8.65 -38.13 3.95
C GLY A 110 -9.08 -36.79 3.33
N GLU A 111 -9.47 -35.81 4.15
CA GLU A 111 -9.83 -34.47 3.68
C GLU A 111 -8.58 -33.69 3.26
N GLU A 112 -8.66 -33.01 2.11
CA GLU A 112 -7.60 -32.16 1.59
C GLU A 112 -7.94 -30.69 1.87
N ILE A 113 -7.20 -30.06 2.77
CA ILE A 113 -7.37 -28.63 3.10
C ILE A 113 -6.11 -27.88 2.68
N GLU A 114 -6.29 -26.77 1.96
CA GLU A 114 -5.18 -25.89 1.56
C GLU A 114 -4.46 -25.33 2.79
N VAL A 115 -3.13 -25.27 2.71
CA VAL A 115 -2.26 -25.12 3.88
C VAL A 115 -2.50 -23.82 4.65
N THR A 116 -2.71 -22.71 3.95
CA THR A 116 -2.96 -21.39 4.57
C THR A 116 -4.34 -21.30 5.20
N LYS A 117 -5.37 -21.89 4.57
CA LYS A 117 -6.69 -22.09 5.18
C LYS A 117 -6.61 -22.93 6.46
N LEU A 118 -5.86 -24.04 6.44
CA LEU A 118 -5.70 -24.90 7.61
C LEU A 118 -4.93 -24.22 8.75
N MET A 119 -4.06 -23.28 8.41
CA MET A 119 -3.33 -22.45 9.37
C MET A 119 -4.12 -21.22 9.82
N GLU A 120 -5.29 -20.97 9.24
CA GLU A 120 -6.10 -19.78 9.48
C GLU A 120 -5.29 -18.49 9.25
N LEU A 121 -4.55 -18.43 8.12
CA LEU A 121 -3.80 -17.22 7.74
C LEU A 121 -4.72 -16.16 7.15
N GLU A 122 -4.40 -14.90 7.43
CA GLU A 122 -5.07 -13.72 6.90
C GLU A 122 -4.04 -12.88 6.16
N PHE A 123 -4.40 -12.43 4.95
CA PHE A 123 -3.52 -11.66 4.06
C PHE A 123 -3.96 -10.20 3.91
N ARG A 124 -4.91 -9.74 4.74
CA ARG A 124 -5.26 -8.33 4.80
C ARG A 124 -4.21 -7.60 5.63
N ALA A 125 -3.75 -6.46 5.15
CA ALA A 125 -2.90 -5.57 5.92
C ALA A 125 -3.67 -5.01 7.13
N GLY A 126 -3.03 -4.95 8.31
CA GLY A 126 -3.59 -4.33 9.52
C GLY A 126 -3.59 -5.19 10.78
N ARG A 127 -2.46 -5.84 11.12
CA ARG A 127 -2.30 -6.44 12.45
C ARG A 127 -1.28 -5.70 13.28
N CYS A 128 -1.77 -5.16 14.39
CA CYS A 128 -0.91 -4.42 15.28
C CYS A 128 0.30 -5.23 15.77
N GLY A 129 1.48 -4.71 15.48
CA GLY A 129 2.78 -5.27 15.76
C GLY A 129 3.46 -6.01 14.60
N ASP A 130 2.94 -5.94 13.37
CA ASP A 130 3.55 -6.45 12.14
C ASP A 130 4.57 -5.46 11.51
N GLY A 131 4.62 -4.23 12.02
CA GLY A 131 5.58 -3.20 11.62
C GLY A 131 5.13 -2.37 10.42
N VAL A 132 3.89 -2.52 9.96
CA VAL A 132 3.29 -1.73 8.89
C VAL A 132 2.07 -1.01 9.43
N CYS A 133 2.10 0.33 9.47
CA CYS A 133 0.92 1.11 9.84
C CYS A 133 -0.14 1.05 8.72
N ALA A 134 -1.11 0.15 8.84
CA ALA A 134 -2.15 -0.01 7.84
C ALA A 134 -3.32 0.98 8.08
N ALA A 135 -3.20 2.22 7.62
CA ALA A 135 -4.11 3.35 7.88
C ALA A 135 -5.63 3.09 7.70
N LEU A 136 -6.05 2.03 7.00
CA LEU A 136 -7.46 1.63 6.87
C LEU A 136 -8.00 0.80 8.06
N GLU A 137 -7.14 0.07 8.75
CA GLU A 137 -7.51 -0.79 9.90
C GLU A 137 -6.81 -0.34 11.20
N GLU A 138 -5.70 0.39 11.08
CA GLU A 138 -4.82 0.79 12.17
C GLU A 138 -4.59 2.28 12.20
N ASN A 139 -4.38 2.78 13.41
CA ASN A 139 -3.96 4.15 13.68
C ASN A 139 -3.29 4.25 15.06
N TYR A 140 -2.84 5.45 15.41
CA TYR A 140 -2.16 5.71 16.67
C TYR A 140 -3.01 5.29 17.89
N GLU A 141 -4.33 5.44 17.84
CA GLU A 141 -5.22 5.07 18.95
C GLU A 141 -5.28 3.54 19.17
N ASN A 142 -5.40 2.76 18.10
CA ASN A 142 -5.63 1.33 18.20
C ASN A 142 -4.34 0.49 18.07
N CYS A 143 -3.28 1.06 17.48
CA CYS A 143 -1.97 0.45 17.29
C CYS A 143 -0.81 1.47 17.31
N PRO A 144 -0.47 2.06 18.48
CA PRO A 144 0.67 2.97 18.59
C PRO A 144 2.04 2.31 18.39
N LYS A 145 2.08 0.96 18.29
CA LYS A 145 3.30 0.20 18.07
C LYS A 145 3.80 0.32 16.63
N ASP A 146 2.86 0.28 15.69
CA ASP A 146 3.16 0.32 14.25
C ASP A 146 2.83 1.69 13.65
N CYS A 147 1.86 2.41 14.24
CA CYS A 147 1.51 3.79 13.94
C CYS A 147 1.97 4.72 15.08
N PRO A 148 3.25 5.12 15.16
CA PRO A 148 3.75 6.04 16.19
C PRO A 148 3.18 7.46 16.06
N SER A 149 3.43 8.31 17.06
CA SER A 149 2.93 9.70 17.04
C SER A 149 3.38 10.45 15.79
N GLY A 150 2.43 11.20 15.22
CA GLY A 150 2.58 11.89 13.94
C GLY A 150 2.75 11.00 12.71
N SER A 151 2.28 9.75 12.78
CA SER A 151 2.05 8.94 11.58
C SER A 151 0.93 9.53 10.73
N PHE A 152 0.90 9.20 9.44
CA PHE A 152 -0.22 9.53 8.56
C PHE A 152 -1.16 8.33 8.51
N ASP A 153 -2.06 8.25 9.49
CA ASP A 153 -2.90 7.09 9.77
C ASP A 153 -4.39 7.45 9.90
N MET A 154 -4.77 8.61 9.34
CA MET A 154 -6.12 9.18 9.38
C MET A 154 -6.60 9.52 10.80
N TYR A 155 -5.72 9.51 11.80
CA TYR A 155 -6.04 9.81 13.19
C TYR A 155 -5.13 10.88 13.76
N CYS A 156 -5.73 12.04 14.03
CA CYS A 156 -5.09 13.12 14.77
C CYS A 156 -4.88 12.70 16.25
N ASP A 157 -3.63 12.45 16.65
CA ASP A 157 -3.22 11.86 17.93
C ASP A 157 -3.29 12.82 19.13
N LYS A 158 -3.14 14.13 18.87
CA LYS A 158 -3.19 15.23 19.86
C LYS A 158 -2.14 15.11 20.97
N VAL A 159 -1.03 14.44 20.68
CA VAL A 159 0.03 14.18 21.64
C VAL A 159 0.97 15.37 21.69
N LYS A 160 1.50 15.68 22.88
CA LYS A 160 2.55 16.69 23.03
C LYS A 160 3.91 16.02 23.18
N ASP A 161 4.58 15.74 22.08
CA ASP A 161 5.88 15.08 22.04
C ASP A 161 6.93 15.79 21.15
N GLY A 162 6.55 16.90 20.53
CA GLY A 162 7.37 17.67 19.60
C GLY A 162 7.27 17.22 18.15
N ILE A 163 6.37 16.30 17.83
CA ILE A 163 6.05 15.83 16.48
C ILE A 163 4.65 16.37 16.15
N CYS A 164 4.53 17.09 15.03
CA CYS A 164 3.21 17.51 14.53
C CYS A 164 2.61 16.37 13.72
N ASP A 165 1.39 16.00 14.07
CA ASP A 165 0.57 15.02 13.40
C ASP A 165 0.00 15.58 12.08
N PRO A 166 0.36 14.97 10.94
CA PRO A 166 -0.06 15.43 9.63
C PRO A 166 -1.58 15.27 9.39
N ASP A 167 -2.25 14.31 10.03
CA ASP A 167 -3.70 14.12 9.91
C ASP A 167 -4.47 15.26 10.56
N CYS A 168 -3.97 15.84 11.66
CA CYS A 168 -4.55 17.06 12.23
C CYS A 168 -4.49 18.24 11.25
N VAL A 169 -3.42 18.34 10.45
CA VAL A 169 -3.25 19.40 9.45
C VAL A 169 -4.16 19.17 8.24
N GLU A 170 -4.22 17.94 7.72
CA GLU A 170 -5.07 17.59 6.57
C GLU A 170 -6.56 17.78 6.88
N GLN A 171 -6.97 17.50 8.12
CA GLN A 171 -8.33 17.73 8.58
C GLN A 171 -8.66 19.22 8.83
N GLU A 172 -7.75 20.15 8.51
CA GLU A 172 -7.85 21.59 8.78
C GLU A 172 -8.00 21.92 10.27
N MET A 173 -7.49 21.06 11.16
CA MET A 173 -7.53 21.18 12.62
C MET A 173 -6.14 21.16 13.28
N PRO A 174 -5.15 21.95 12.81
CA PRO A 174 -3.78 21.93 13.34
C PRO A 174 -3.66 22.42 14.78
N GLU A 175 -4.72 22.98 15.37
CA GLU A 175 -4.75 23.40 16.79
C GLU A 175 -5.01 22.23 17.75
N GLU A 176 -5.50 21.09 17.24
CA GLU A 176 -5.80 19.91 18.08
C GLU A 176 -4.52 19.20 18.52
N ASP A 177 -3.46 19.28 17.72
CA ASP A 177 -2.12 18.85 18.09
C ASP A 177 -1.31 20.03 18.64
N PRO A 178 -0.85 19.97 19.91
CA PRO A 178 -0.05 21.00 20.54
C PRO A 178 1.28 21.36 19.86
N ASP A 179 1.80 20.48 19.01
CA ASP A 179 3.09 20.61 18.33
C ASP A 179 2.94 21.05 16.86
N CYS A 180 1.72 21.08 16.33
CA CYS A 180 1.43 21.64 15.02
C CYS A 180 1.39 23.18 15.03
N VAL A 181 2.14 23.79 14.11
CA VAL A 181 2.25 25.25 14.00
C VAL A 181 1.17 25.82 13.09
N VAL A 182 0.26 26.60 13.65
CA VAL A 182 -0.69 27.38 12.86
C VAL A 182 0.01 28.62 12.33
N VAL A 183 0.30 28.66 11.02
CA VAL A 183 0.89 29.85 10.37
C VAL A 183 -0.20 30.91 10.22
N THR A 184 -0.44 31.67 11.29
CA THR A 184 -1.32 32.85 11.21
C THR A 184 -0.50 34.07 10.78
N THR A 185 -0.63 34.46 9.51
CA THR A 185 -0.02 35.68 8.97
C THR A 185 -0.74 36.91 9.51
N THR A 186 -0.29 37.45 10.64
CA THR A 186 -0.83 38.71 11.16
C THR A 186 -0.24 39.89 10.39
N ILE A 187 -0.98 40.44 9.43
CA ILE A 187 -0.65 41.73 8.80
C ILE A 187 -1.09 42.83 9.76
N THR A 188 -0.13 43.45 10.46
CA THR A 188 -0.38 44.70 11.19
C THR A 188 -0.15 45.88 10.25
N GLU A 189 -1.23 46.48 9.74
CA GLU A 189 -1.19 47.72 8.97
C GLU A 189 -0.77 48.91 9.85
N ILE A 190 0.50 49.30 9.91
CA ILE A 190 0.86 50.67 10.32
C ILE A 190 2.10 51.18 9.57
N THR A 191 1.85 52.06 8.59
CA THR A 191 2.74 53.10 8.00
C THR A 191 3.93 52.67 7.12
N THR A 192 4.33 53.62 6.27
CA THR A 192 4.97 53.55 4.94
C THR A 192 6.39 52.95 4.87
N THR A 193 6.70 51.95 5.68
CA THR A 193 7.90 51.14 5.53
C THR A 193 7.60 49.77 6.11
N ILE A 194 7.49 48.77 5.24
CA ILE A 194 7.26 47.38 5.64
C ILE A 194 8.47 46.93 6.45
N LYS A 195 8.35 46.93 7.77
CA LYS A 195 9.36 46.39 8.68
C LYS A 195 8.98 44.95 9.02
N ILE A 196 9.35 44.03 8.12
CA ILE A 196 9.29 42.60 8.38
C ILE A 196 10.28 42.34 9.52
N THR A 197 9.76 42.18 10.74
CA THR A 197 10.59 41.87 11.90
C THR A 197 10.58 40.35 12.03
N THR A 198 11.47 39.70 11.29
CA THR A 198 11.74 38.26 11.45
C THR A 198 12.61 38.09 12.69
N THR A 199 11.99 37.71 13.81
CA THR A 199 12.73 37.30 15.00
C THR A 199 13.41 35.96 14.71
N THR A 200 14.70 36.02 14.41
CA THR A 200 15.60 34.87 14.31
C THR A 200 16.00 34.43 15.72
N GLU A 201 15.16 33.63 16.36
CA GLU A 201 15.68 32.47 17.08
C GLU A 201 15.72 31.36 16.04
N THR A 202 16.92 31.02 15.56
CA THR A 202 17.19 30.05 14.49
C THR A 202 16.14 28.93 14.41
N PRO A 203 15.18 29.00 13.46
CA PRO A 203 14.59 27.80 12.94
C PRO A 203 15.63 27.25 11.97
N ILE A 204 16.05 26.00 12.14
CA ILE A 204 16.74 25.30 11.06
C ILE A 204 15.74 25.31 9.90
N LYS A 205 15.96 26.19 8.92
CA LYS A 205 15.17 26.26 7.70
C LYS A 205 15.50 24.98 6.94
N ARG A 206 14.69 23.93 7.14
CA ARG A 206 14.82 22.60 6.51
C ARG A 206 14.33 22.59 5.05
N CYS A 207 14.22 23.75 4.40
CA CYS A 207 13.70 23.84 3.04
C CYS A 207 13.97 25.19 2.38
N GLY A 208 14.32 25.19 1.10
CA GLY A 208 14.63 26.33 0.24
C GLY A 208 16.09 26.81 0.34
N ASP A 209 17.05 25.91 0.40
CA ASP A 209 18.48 26.16 0.14
C ASP A 209 19.02 25.44 -1.11
N HIS A 210 18.14 24.74 -1.84
CA HIS A 210 18.37 23.96 -3.06
C HIS A 210 19.29 22.75 -2.87
N ILE A 211 19.39 22.24 -1.65
CA ILE A 211 20.12 21.01 -1.34
C ILE A 211 19.19 20.08 -0.59
N CYS A 212 18.88 18.92 -1.17
CA CYS A 212 18.15 17.89 -0.43
C CYS A 212 19.07 17.25 0.64
N GLU A 213 18.75 17.42 1.93
CA GLU A 213 19.49 16.82 3.06
C GLU A 213 18.70 15.72 3.83
N PRO A 214 18.59 14.48 3.31
CA PRO A 214 17.79 13.41 3.94
C PRO A 214 18.21 13.07 5.37
N LYS A 215 19.51 13.18 5.67
CA LYS A 215 20.06 12.94 7.02
C LYS A 215 19.59 13.96 8.07
N ARG A 216 19.02 15.08 7.62
CA ARG A 216 18.41 16.12 8.46
C ARG A 216 16.88 16.10 8.39
N GLY A 217 16.31 15.11 7.71
CA GLY A 217 14.87 14.89 7.59
C GLY A 217 14.20 15.73 6.50
N GLU A 218 14.92 16.05 5.42
CA GLU A 218 14.34 16.63 4.20
C GLU A 218 14.08 15.53 3.18
N ASN A 219 12.90 15.56 2.58
CA ASN A 219 12.48 14.63 1.54
C ASN A 219 11.36 15.27 0.70
N TYR A 220 10.87 14.57 -0.33
CA TYR A 220 9.88 15.11 -1.26
C TYR A 220 8.61 15.61 -0.55
N PHE A 221 8.18 14.90 0.50
CA PHE A 221 7.01 15.29 1.29
C PHE A 221 7.25 16.53 2.16
N THR A 222 8.40 16.58 2.83
CA THR A 222 8.71 17.63 3.81
C THR A 222 9.31 18.90 3.17
N CYS A 223 9.96 18.75 2.01
CA CYS A 223 10.56 19.85 1.26
C CYS A 223 10.64 19.55 -0.26
N PRO A 224 9.51 19.63 -0.99
CA PRO A 224 9.49 19.41 -2.45
C PRO A 224 10.25 20.49 -3.26
N GLU A 225 10.60 21.63 -2.63
CA GLU A 225 11.38 22.69 -3.27
C GLU A 225 12.84 22.28 -3.51
N ASP A 226 13.44 21.53 -2.57
CA ASP A 226 14.85 21.11 -2.63
C ASP A 226 15.00 19.61 -2.93
N CYS A 227 14.01 18.79 -2.55
CA CYS A 227 13.92 17.36 -2.83
C CYS A 227 12.79 17.13 -3.86
N PRO A 228 13.07 17.19 -5.17
CA PRO A 228 12.04 17.01 -6.20
C PRO A 228 11.65 15.54 -6.36
N SER A 229 10.42 15.30 -6.85
CA SER A 229 9.89 13.95 -7.08
C SER A 229 10.79 13.14 -8.02
N GLY A 230 10.96 11.86 -7.71
CA GLY A 230 11.91 10.99 -8.39
C GLY A 230 13.36 11.11 -7.87
N GLY A 231 13.57 11.73 -6.70
CA GLY A 231 14.88 11.95 -6.09
C GLY A 231 15.15 10.98 -4.94
N GLU A 232 16.42 10.59 -4.73
CA GLU A 232 16.82 9.75 -3.59
C GLU A 232 16.88 10.59 -2.31
N ASP A 233 15.81 10.56 -1.52
CA ASP A 233 15.62 11.30 -0.29
C ASP A 233 15.09 10.48 0.91
N ASN A 234 15.09 9.14 0.81
CA ASN A 234 14.58 8.17 1.80
C ASN A 234 13.06 8.27 2.04
N TYR A 235 12.31 8.82 1.08
CA TYR A 235 10.87 8.86 1.10
C TYR A 235 10.33 8.51 -0.27
N CYS A 236 9.43 7.53 -0.31
CA CYS A 236 8.74 7.14 -1.53
C CYS A 236 7.54 8.06 -1.77
N ASP A 237 7.57 8.87 -2.85
CA ASP A 237 6.47 9.76 -3.20
C ASP A 237 5.28 9.08 -3.92
N ALA A 238 5.53 7.94 -4.56
CA ALA A 238 4.56 7.13 -5.29
C ALA A 238 3.68 7.91 -6.30
N LEU A 239 4.21 9.01 -6.87
CA LEU A 239 3.48 9.83 -7.81
C LEU A 239 3.59 9.29 -9.24
N GLU A 240 2.45 9.15 -9.94
CA GLU A 240 2.43 8.91 -11.40
C GLU A 240 2.76 10.21 -12.16
N ASP A 241 4.02 10.66 -12.09
CA ASP A 241 4.50 11.93 -12.65
C ASP A 241 5.51 11.78 -13.81
N GLY A 242 5.80 10.53 -14.19
CA GLY A 242 6.77 10.16 -15.21
C GLY A 242 8.21 10.05 -14.68
N LYS A 243 8.41 10.14 -13.35
CA LYS A 243 9.72 10.01 -12.71
C LYS A 243 9.66 8.94 -11.64
N CYS A 244 10.50 7.93 -11.82
CA CYS A 244 10.69 6.88 -10.84
C CYS A 244 11.47 7.40 -9.62
N ASP A 245 10.84 7.33 -8.46
CA ASP A 245 11.40 7.54 -7.14
C ASP A 245 12.22 6.31 -6.67
N PRO A 246 13.55 6.47 -6.50
CA PRO A 246 14.43 5.38 -6.14
C PRO A 246 14.26 4.87 -4.71
N ASP A 247 13.56 5.59 -3.84
CA ASP A 247 13.25 5.16 -2.48
C ASP A 247 11.95 4.35 -2.39
N CYS A 248 11.18 4.30 -3.47
CA CYS A 248 10.01 3.43 -3.59
C CYS A 248 10.40 1.98 -3.84
N LYS A 249 9.74 1.04 -3.16
CA LYS A 249 9.87 -0.37 -3.50
C LYS A 249 9.20 -0.64 -4.85
N SER A 250 9.60 -1.73 -5.50
CA SER A 250 9.10 -2.09 -6.82
C SER A 250 7.56 -2.18 -6.84
N GLY A 251 6.92 -1.32 -7.65
CA GLY A 251 5.47 -1.26 -7.81
C GLY A 251 4.73 -0.33 -6.83
N GLU A 252 5.43 0.32 -5.90
CA GLU A 252 4.87 1.41 -5.07
C GLU A 252 4.79 2.70 -5.87
N ASP A 253 5.83 3.02 -6.63
CA ASP A 253 5.80 4.08 -7.63
C ASP A 253 5.39 3.51 -9.00
N PRO A 254 4.27 4.00 -9.59
CA PRO A 254 3.82 3.63 -10.92
C PRO A 254 4.86 3.81 -12.05
N ASP A 255 5.82 4.71 -11.87
CA ASP A 255 6.90 5.02 -12.80
C ASP A 255 8.15 4.12 -12.60
N CYS A 256 8.29 3.46 -11.44
CA CYS A 256 9.38 2.52 -11.11
C CYS A 256 9.08 1.08 -11.53
N GLY A 257 8.93 0.85 -12.84
CA GLY A 257 8.63 -0.48 -13.36
C GLY A 257 8.47 -0.53 -14.87
N PHE A 258 8.65 -1.73 -15.42
CA PHE A 258 8.74 -2.06 -16.85
C PHE A 258 7.71 -1.32 -17.72
N GLY A 259 8.15 -0.23 -18.36
CA GLY A 259 7.57 0.39 -19.56
C GLY A 259 6.06 0.25 -19.72
N TYR A 260 5.32 1.22 -19.17
CA TYR A 260 4.06 1.76 -19.70
C TYR A 260 3.45 0.98 -20.88
N LEU A 261 2.54 0.06 -20.59
CA LEU A 261 1.38 -0.17 -21.45
C LEU A 261 0.18 0.50 -20.76
N PRO A 262 -0.17 1.73 -21.15
CA PRO A 262 -1.06 2.58 -20.39
C PRO A 262 -2.49 2.05 -20.45
N GLY A 263 -3.19 2.08 -19.32
CA GLY A 263 -4.52 2.67 -19.09
C GLY A 263 -5.68 2.46 -20.07
N TYR A 264 -5.56 1.67 -21.14
CA TYR A 264 -6.59 1.50 -22.18
C TYR A 264 -7.61 0.42 -21.86
N TRP A 265 -7.33 -0.45 -20.88
CA TRP A 265 -8.26 -1.50 -20.48
C TRP A 265 -9.65 -0.97 -20.04
N PRO A 266 -9.75 0.07 -19.20
CA PRO A 266 -11.06 0.66 -18.90
C PRO A 266 -11.74 1.25 -20.15
N TYR A 267 -10.99 1.86 -21.06
CA TYR A 267 -11.55 2.37 -22.33
C TYR A 267 -12.02 1.26 -23.27
N ILE A 268 -11.36 0.09 -23.29
CA ILE A 268 -11.75 -1.10 -24.05
C ILE A 268 -13.05 -1.68 -23.49
N ILE A 269 -13.18 -1.77 -22.16
CA ILE A 269 -14.41 -2.21 -21.49
C ILE A 269 -15.56 -1.25 -21.83
N VAL A 270 -15.33 0.06 -21.76
CA VAL A 270 -16.33 1.09 -22.14
C VAL A 270 -16.73 0.97 -23.61
N LEU A 271 -15.78 0.76 -24.52
CA LEU A 271 -16.06 0.52 -25.95
C LEU A 271 -16.91 -0.73 -26.16
N PHE A 272 -16.60 -1.82 -25.47
CA PHE A 272 -17.39 -3.06 -25.53
C PHE A 272 -18.83 -2.84 -25.05
N VAL A 273 -19.01 -2.14 -23.93
CA VAL A 273 -20.35 -1.80 -23.41
C VAL A 273 -21.13 -0.93 -24.40
N ILE A 274 -20.50 0.08 -25.00
CA ILE A 274 -21.13 0.93 -26.03
C ILE A 274 -21.56 0.09 -27.24
N ILE A 275 -20.72 -0.83 -27.71
CA ILE A 275 -21.03 -1.72 -28.83
C ILE A 275 -22.23 -2.63 -28.50
N ILE A 276 -22.26 -3.23 -27.31
CA ILE A 276 -23.38 -4.07 -26.85
C ILE A 276 -24.68 -3.26 -26.81
N VAL A 277 -24.65 -2.04 -26.29
CA VAL A 277 -25.82 -1.14 -26.25
C VAL A 277 -26.31 -0.81 -27.66
N ILE A 278 -25.42 -0.53 -28.61
CA ILE A 278 -25.78 -0.27 -30.01
C ILE A 278 -26.42 -1.51 -30.66
N ILE A 279 -25.89 -2.71 -30.39
CA ILE A 279 -26.44 -3.97 -30.90
C ILE A 279 -27.85 -4.21 -30.37
N ILE A 280 -28.07 -4.05 -29.06
CA ILE A 280 -29.40 -4.19 -28.44
C ILE A 280 -30.37 -3.19 -29.04
N TYR A 281 -29.95 -1.92 -29.19
CA TYR A 281 -30.79 -0.87 -29.74
C TYR A 281 -31.16 -1.09 -31.22
N LYS A 282 -30.23 -1.63 -32.02
CA LYS A 282 -30.53 -2.06 -33.40
C LYS A 282 -31.53 -3.21 -33.42
N LYS A 283 -31.33 -4.24 -32.58
CA LYS A 283 -32.24 -5.40 -32.49
C LYS A 283 -33.67 -4.98 -32.13
N MET A 284 -33.84 -4.04 -31.20
CA MET A 284 -35.15 -3.51 -30.81
C MET A 284 -35.84 -2.65 -31.89
N ARG A 285 -35.13 -2.21 -32.93
CA ARG A 285 -35.69 -1.41 -34.03
C ARG A 285 -36.16 -2.27 -35.22
N GLU A 286 -35.66 -3.50 -35.31
CA GLU A 286 -35.99 -4.44 -36.38
C GLU A 286 -37.21 -5.32 -36.05
N GLU A 287 -37.68 -5.30 -34.80
CA GLU A 287 -38.96 -5.86 -34.33
C GLU A 287 -40.07 -4.78 -34.32
#